data_AF-A0A2V5JBS4-F1
#
_entry.id   AF-A0A2V5JBS4-F1
#
_cell.length_a   1.000
_cell.length_b   1.000
_cell.length_c   1.000
_cell.angle_alpha   90.00
_cell.angle_beta   90.00
_cell.angle_gamma   90.00
#
_symmetry.space_group_name_H-M   'P 1'
#
loop_
_entity.id
_entity.type
_entity.pdbx_description
1 polymer ?
#
loop_
_entity_poly.entity_id
_entity_poly.type
_entity_poly.pdbx_seq_one_letter_code
_entity_poly.pdbx_strand_id
1 'polypeptide(L)'
;MSIALTSYRGEKWEAFREQILDLDGFACRRCGKRQADGAVLQVHHTIYFPGRMPWDYPPSSCETLCKGCHAEQHGIIKPQTGWELLGWDDAGDLCEHCENCGTEIRYVFRIWHPNWEPLAVGEICCDNLTCSELASNFMESKKRYESRLARFLSSSRWRMHSGIASIRQTKIRVDIHEISPSQFRIHMNWRAGKRGFETLVDAKKAAFAAISDGSVARYFAKHPTQ
;
A
#
# COMPACT_ATOMS: atom_id res chain seq x y z
N MET A 1 15.25 7.20 32.20
CA MET A 1 16.32 7.92 32.93
C MET A 1 16.41 9.33 32.36
N SER A 2 16.01 10.31 33.16
CA SER A 2 15.94 11.73 32.81
C SER A 2 17.34 12.37 32.79
N ILE A 3 17.91 12.56 31.61
CA ILE A 3 19.11 13.38 31.43
C ILE A 3 18.68 14.84 31.62
N ALA A 4 19.30 15.50 32.60
CA ALA A 4 18.88 16.77 33.16
C ALA A 4 18.83 17.91 32.12
N LEU A 5 17.75 18.70 32.19
CA LEU A 5 17.47 19.94 31.42
C LEU A 5 18.54 21.06 31.56
N THR A 6 19.58 20.85 32.36
CA THR A 6 20.60 21.86 32.70
C THR A 6 21.67 22.02 31.62
N SER A 7 21.87 21.04 30.73
CA SER A 7 22.96 21.05 29.73
C SER A 7 22.67 21.88 28.47
N TYR A 8 21.45 22.39 28.30
CA TYR A 8 21.06 23.19 27.13
C TYR A 8 21.06 24.70 27.38
N ARG A 9 21.56 25.14 28.54
CA ARG A 9 21.65 26.56 28.91
C ARG A 9 23.11 26.90 29.17
N GLY A 10 23.79 27.44 28.16
CA GLY A 10 25.18 27.87 28.27
C GLY A 10 25.82 28.21 26.93
N GLU A 11 26.87 29.04 26.96
CA GLU A 11 27.55 29.56 25.76
C GLU A 11 28.07 28.46 24.83
N LYS A 12 28.55 27.35 25.39
CA LYS A 12 29.01 26.19 24.59
C LYS A 12 27.91 25.58 23.74
N TRP A 13 26.70 25.47 24.30
CA TRP A 13 25.56 24.96 23.56
C TRP A 13 25.11 25.96 22.50
N GLU A 14 25.06 27.25 22.81
CA GLU A 14 24.65 28.27 21.83
C GLU A 14 25.63 28.35 20.66
N ALA A 15 26.94 28.35 20.91
CA ALA A 15 27.97 28.36 19.86
C ALA A 15 27.91 27.09 19.00
N PHE A 16 27.77 25.92 19.62
CA PHE A 16 27.59 24.66 18.89
C PHE A 16 26.30 24.66 18.07
N ARG A 17 25.20 25.13 18.66
CA ARG A 17 23.91 25.25 17.99
C ARG A 17 24.02 26.15 16.76
N GLU A 18 24.62 27.32 16.89
CA GLU A 18 24.83 28.26 15.78
C GLU A 18 25.67 27.63 14.68
N GLN A 19 26.74 26.90 15.02
CA GLN A 19 27.55 26.16 14.06
C GLN A 19 26.73 25.15 13.27
N ILE A 20 25.90 24.32 13.92
CA ILE A 20 25.08 23.33 13.21
C ILE A 20 24.03 24.01 12.31
N LEU A 21 23.39 25.07 12.80
CA LEU A 21 22.42 25.83 12.03
C LEU A 21 23.05 26.47 10.79
N ASP A 22 24.25 27.03 10.91
CA ASP A 22 24.99 27.64 9.79
C ASP A 22 25.38 26.58 8.75
N LEU A 23 25.92 25.43 9.19
CA LEU A 23 26.24 24.30 8.30
C LEU A 23 25.03 23.81 7.50
N ASP A 24 23.83 23.86 8.09
CA ASP A 24 22.58 23.48 7.45
C ASP A 24 21.88 24.64 6.71
N GLY A 25 22.52 25.81 6.63
CA GLY A 25 22.01 26.98 5.92
C GLY A 25 20.77 27.62 6.56
N PHE A 26 20.66 27.52 7.89
CA PHE A 26 19.53 28.00 8.70
C PHE A 26 18.18 27.50 8.18
N ALA A 27 18.15 26.22 7.77
CA ALA A 27 16.99 25.56 7.23
C ALA A 27 16.79 24.16 7.86
N CYS A 28 15.52 23.77 8.04
CA CYS A 28 15.19 22.42 8.46
C CYS A 28 15.65 21.41 7.40
N ARG A 29 16.47 20.44 7.77
CA ARG A 29 17.01 19.39 6.89
C ARG A 29 15.97 18.42 6.35
N ARG A 30 14.77 18.40 6.92
CA ARG A 30 13.67 17.51 6.51
C ARG A 30 12.64 18.19 5.63
N CYS A 31 12.17 19.39 5.99
CA CYS A 31 11.08 20.09 5.29
C CYS A 31 11.48 21.43 4.66
N GLY A 32 12.73 21.86 4.79
CA GLY A 32 13.24 23.08 4.16
C GLY A 32 12.79 24.41 4.78
N LYS A 33 11.89 24.41 5.78
CA LYS A 33 11.48 25.64 6.50
C LYS A 33 12.69 26.38 7.05
N ARG A 34 12.80 27.69 6.77
CA ARG A 34 13.96 28.51 7.13
C ARG A 34 13.69 29.36 8.36
N GLN A 35 14.75 29.70 9.08
CA GLN A 35 14.67 30.65 10.20
C GLN A 35 14.23 32.04 9.74
N ALA A 36 14.67 32.47 8.55
CA ALA A 36 14.28 33.74 7.93
C ALA A 36 12.77 33.86 7.71
N ASP A 37 12.07 32.74 7.51
CA ASP A 37 10.61 32.67 7.32
C ASP A 37 9.87 32.54 8.67
N GLY A 38 10.56 32.76 9.80
CA GLY A 38 10.01 32.68 11.15
C GLY A 38 9.99 31.28 11.77
N ALA A 39 10.59 30.26 11.13
CA ALA A 39 10.65 28.93 11.71
C ALA A 39 11.61 28.88 12.92
N VAL A 40 11.15 28.27 14.02
CA VAL A 40 12.04 27.97 15.15
C VAL A 40 12.81 26.69 14.88
N LEU A 41 14.13 26.82 14.76
CA LEU A 41 15.06 25.72 14.48
C LEU A 41 15.75 25.21 15.75
N GLN A 42 15.94 23.90 15.80
CA GLN A 42 16.53 23.15 16.90
C GLN A 42 17.54 22.15 16.34
N VAL A 43 18.60 21.87 17.09
CA VAL A 43 19.55 20.80 16.76
C VAL A 43 19.03 19.49 17.30
N HIS A 44 18.95 18.49 16.44
CA HIS A 44 18.61 17.11 16.77
C HIS A 44 19.87 16.25 16.73
N HIS A 45 20.15 15.53 17.82
CA HIS A 45 21.19 14.50 17.86
C HIS A 45 20.65 13.20 17.28
N THR A 46 21.25 12.70 16.20
CA THR A 46 20.80 11.47 15.53
C THR A 46 21.28 10.20 16.22
N ILE A 47 22.31 10.31 17.05
CA ILE A 47 22.88 9.22 17.85
C ILE A 47 23.19 9.78 19.24
N TYR A 48 22.90 9.01 20.29
CA TYR A 48 23.22 9.37 21.67
C TYR A 48 24.37 8.51 22.20
N PHE A 49 25.42 9.15 22.73
CA PHE A 49 26.55 8.51 23.39
C PHE A 49 26.50 8.78 24.91
N PRO A 50 26.52 7.75 25.77
CA PRO A 50 26.52 7.94 27.22
C PRO A 50 27.66 8.84 27.70
N GLY A 51 27.35 9.78 28.60
CA GLY A 51 28.35 10.65 29.24
C GLY A 51 28.85 11.84 28.40
N ARG A 52 28.40 12.01 27.15
CA ARG A 52 28.74 13.18 26.33
C ARG A 52 27.83 14.37 26.64
N MET A 53 28.40 15.57 26.63
CA MET A 53 27.59 16.81 26.65
C MET A 53 27.00 17.08 25.26
N PRO A 54 25.89 17.85 25.16
CA PRO A 54 25.22 18.11 23.88
C PRO A 54 26.10 18.74 22.79
N TRP A 55 27.13 19.52 23.16
CA TRP A 55 28.08 20.15 22.23
C TRP A 55 29.34 19.30 21.95
N ASP A 56 29.51 18.15 22.61
CA ASP A 56 30.65 17.25 22.40
C ASP A 56 30.39 16.21 21.28
N TYR A 57 29.31 16.39 20.53
CA TYR A 57 28.93 15.54 19.41
C TYR A 57 29.55 16.07 18.11
N PRO A 58 29.99 15.19 17.19
CA PRO A 58 30.42 15.65 15.88
C PRO A 58 29.24 16.28 15.13
N PRO A 59 29.46 17.33 14.32
CA PRO A 59 28.40 17.92 13.50
C PRO A 59 27.68 16.90 12.60
N SER A 60 28.39 15.86 12.14
CA SER A 60 27.80 14.78 11.33
C SER A 60 26.78 13.89 12.06
N SER A 61 26.73 13.92 13.39
CA SER A 61 25.69 13.24 14.19
C SER A 61 24.59 14.21 14.65
N CYS A 62 24.50 15.37 14.01
CA CYS A 62 23.53 16.40 14.33
C CYS A 62 22.82 16.86 13.04
N GLU A 63 21.56 17.25 13.14
CA GLU A 63 20.84 17.91 12.05
C GLU A 63 19.95 19.04 12.59
N THR A 64 19.80 20.10 11.80
CA THR A 64 18.89 21.21 12.09
C THR A 64 17.46 20.84 11.69
N LEU A 65 16.55 20.81 12.66
CA LEU A 65 15.12 20.54 12.47
C LEU A 65 14.25 21.70 12.94
N CYS A 66 13.11 21.92 12.28
CA CYS A 66 12.06 22.78 12.85
C CYS A 66 11.35 22.05 14.01
N LYS A 67 10.67 22.79 14.89
CA LYS A 67 9.91 22.21 16.02
C LYS A 67 9.02 21.02 15.64
N GLY A 68 8.37 21.08 14.47
CA GLY A 68 7.50 20.00 13.98
C GLY A 68 8.29 18.74 13.66
N CYS A 69 9.25 18.82 12.73
CA CYS A 69 10.07 17.66 12.36
C CYS A 69 10.87 17.11 13.54
N HIS A 70 11.31 17.97 14.47
CA HIS A 70 11.98 17.51 15.68
C HIS A 70 11.05 16.68 16.58
N ALA A 71 9.80 17.13 16.77
CA ALA A 71 8.79 16.37 17.49
C ALA A 71 8.42 15.05 16.78
N GLU A 72 8.40 15.01 15.44
CA GLU A 72 8.21 13.78 14.66
C GLU A 72 9.35 12.77 14.89
N GLN A 73 10.60 13.21 14.92
CA GLN A 73 11.75 12.32 15.19
C GLN A 73 11.67 11.68 16.58
N HIS A 74 11.16 12.41 17.57
CA HIS A 74 10.96 11.89 18.93
C HIS A 74 9.64 11.13 19.11
N GLY A 75 8.85 10.92 18.04
CA GLY A 75 7.57 10.22 18.13
C GLY A 75 6.52 10.96 18.97
N ILE A 76 6.64 12.28 19.10
CA ILE A 76 5.69 13.12 19.85
C ILE A 76 4.49 13.50 18.96
N ILE A 77 4.73 13.67 17.65
CA ILE A 77 3.66 13.94 16.67
C ILE A 77 3.79 12.99 15.48
N LYS A 78 2.64 12.66 14.88
CA LYS A 78 2.54 11.73 13.76
C LYS A 78 3.27 12.28 12.52
N PRO A 79 4.19 11.52 11.92
CA PRO A 79 4.83 11.91 10.66
C PRO A 79 3.81 12.11 9.53
N GLN A 80 4.05 13.12 8.69
CA GLN A 80 3.22 13.39 7.51
C GLN A 80 3.65 12.62 6.26
N THR A 81 4.86 12.07 6.26
CA THR A 81 5.47 11.37 5.11
C THR A 81 6.41 10.26 5.61
N GLY A 82 6.94 9.44 4.70
CA GLY A 82 7.93 8.41 5.03
C GLY A 82 7.32 7.10 5.52
N TRP A 83 6.04 6.88 5.23
CA TRP A 83 5.34 5.65 5.57
C TRP A 83 5.56 4.59 4.49
N GLU A 84 5.58 3.33 4.89
CA GLU A 84 5.71 2.18 4.01
C GLU A 84 4.45 1.31 4.07
N LEU A 85 3.99 0.83 2.91
CA LEU A 85 2.84 -0.07 2.81
C LEU A 85 3.25 -1.50 3.20
N LEU A 86 2.60 -2.04 4.23
CA LEU A 86 2.80 -3.42 4.67
C LEU A 86 1.83 -4.41 4.01
N GLY A 87 0.60 -3.99 3.77
CA GLY A 87 -0.44 -4.87 3.24
C GLY A 87 -1.80 -4.20 3.19
N TRP A 88 -2.80 -4.98 2.79
CA TRP A 88 -4.18 -4.52 2.66
C TRP A 88 -5.17 -5.60 3.05
N ASP A 89 -6.35 -5.17 3.49
CA ASP A 89 -7.49 -6.01 3.82
C ASP A 89 -8.76 -5.48 3.12
N ASP A 90 -9.74 -6.36 2.90
CA ASP A 90 -11.09 -6.03 2.42
C ASP A 90 -12.09 -6.42 3.51
N ALA A 91 -12.66 -5.43 4.20
CA ALA A 91 -13.62 -5.64 5.28
C ALA A 91 -14.96 -6.24 4.78
N GLY A 92 -15.15 -6.34 3.47
CA GLY A 92 -16.39 -6.81 2.85
C GLY A 92 -17.43 -5.71 2.68
N ASP A 93 -17.53 -4.82 3.68
CA ASP A 93 -18.46 -3.69 3.72
C ASP A 93 -17.76 -2.38 4.08
N LEU A 94 -18.47 -1.26 3.93
CA LEU A 94 -18.00 0.07 4.34
C LEU A 94 -18.27 0.21 5.84
N CYS A 95 -17.33 -0.20 6.70
CA CYS A 95 -17.53 -0.23 8.15
C CYS A 95 -16.26 0.04 8.98
N GLU A 96 -15.08 -0.02 8.38
CA GLU A 96 -13.83 0.32 9.05
C GLU A 96 -13.63 1.85 9.03
N HIS A 97 -12.83 2.39 9.95
CA HIS A 97 -12.57 3.83 10.00
C HIS A 97 -11.09 4.11 9.75
N CYS A 98 -10.80 5.03 8.83
CA CYS A 98 -9.43 5.46 8.54
C CYS A 98 -8.81 6.12 9.78
N GLU A 99 -7.73 5.56 10.33
CA GLU A 99 -7.08 6.08 11.54
C GLU A 99 -6.42 7.44 11.35
N ASN A 100 -6.22 7.88 10.10
CA ASN A 100 -5.65 9.20 9.80
C ASN A 100 -6.70 10.32 9.67
N CYS A 101 -7.87 10.05 9.09
CA CYS A 101 -8.87 11.10 8.79
C CYS A 101 -10.29 10.80 9.30
N GLY A 102 -10.54 9.63 9.88
CA GLY A 102 -11.85 9.21 10.40
C GLY A 102 -12.89 8.83 9.35
N THR A 103 -12.56 8.89 8.05
CA THR A 103 -13.48 8.47 6.98
C THR A 103 -13.77 6.98 7.06
N GLU A 104 -15.02 6.59 6.86
CA GLU A 104 -15.42 5.18 6.76
C GLU A 104 -14.85 4.55 5.48
N ILE A 105 -14.29 3.36 5.59
CA ILE A 105 -13.54 2.65 4.55
C ILE A 105 -13.90 1.17 4.54
N ARG A 106 -13.81 0.56 3.35
CA ARG A 106 -13.92 -0.89 3.15
C ARG A 106 -12.56 -1.54 2.95
N TYR A 107 -11.72 -0.86 2.18
CA TYR A 107 -10.37 -1.29 1.87
C TYR A 107 -9.42 -0.64 2.85
N VAL A 108 -8.80 -1.48 3.68
CA VAL A 108 -7.89 -1.04 4.74
C VAL A 108 -6.48 -1.26 4.26
N PHE A 109 -5.69 -0.20 4.18
CA PHE A 109 -4.26 -0.27 3.89
C PHE A 109 -3.47 -0.13 5.19
N ARG A 110 -2.63 -1.11 5.49
CA ARG A 110 -1.78 -1.12 6.68
C ARG A 110 -0.44 -0.51 6.32
N ILE A 111 -0.12 0.61 6.95
CA ILE A 111 1.13 1.35 6.73
C ILE A 111 1.94 1.42 8.02
N TRP A 112 3.26 1.57 7.89
CA TRP A 112 4.18 1.62 9.02
C TRP A 112 5.21 2.73 8.85
N HIS A 113 5.71 3.25 9.98
CA HIS A 113 6.79 4.23 10.04
C HIS A 113 7.72 3.88 11.22
N PRO A 114 9.06 4.05 11.10
CA PRO A 114 10.02 3.66 12.15
C PRO A 114 9.81 4.34 13.52
N ASN A 115 9.30 5.56 13.51
CA ASN A 115 9.07 6.37 14.71
C ASN A 115 7.58 6.52 15.09
N TRP A 116 6.68 5.71 14.54
CA TRP A 116 5.25 5.76 14.87
C TRP A 116 4.62 4.36 14.88
N GLU A 117 3.47 4.22 15.55
CA GLU A 117 2.70 2.98 15.49
C GLU A 117 2.14 2.73 14.08
N PRO A 118 1.97 1.47 13.66
CA PRO A 118 1.32 1.17 12.39
C PRO A 118 -0.08 1.78 12.31
N LEU A 119 -0.50 2.17 11.11
CA LEU A 119 -1.83 2.71 10.88
C LEU A 119 -2.62 1.89 9.86
N ALA A 120 -3.93 1.81 10.07
CA ALA A 120 -4.95 1.32 9.17
C ALA A 120 -5.66 2.51 8.51
N VAL A 121 -5.41 2.73 7.21
CA VAL A 121 -5.90 3.91 6.49
C VAL A 121 -6.61 3.56 5.18
N GLY A 122 -7.40 4.51 4.68
CA GLY A 122 -8.03 4.40 3.36
C GLY A 122 -7.08 4.72 2.20
N GLU A 123 -7.55 4.47 0.98
CA GLU A 123 -6.83 4.67 -0.30
C GLU A 123 -6.08 6.00 -0.37
N ILE A 124 -6.80 7.12 -0.19
CA ILE A 124 -6.24 8.48 -0.30
C ILE A 124 -5.17 8.74 0.77
N CYS A 125 -5.42 8.29 2.01
CA CYS A 125 -4.48 8.52 3.11
C CYS A 125 -3.22 7.65 2.97
N CYS A 126 -3.35 6.43 2.46
CA CYS A 126 -2.20 5.57 2.16
C CYS A 126 -1.27 6.24 1.16
N ASP A 127 -1.80 6.69 0.03
CA ASP A 127 -1.00 7.33 -1.03
C ASP A 127 -0.34 8.63 -0.55
N ASN A 128 -1.07 9.45 0.19
CA ASN A 128 -0.52 10.69 0.76
C ASN A 128 0.62 10.44 1.76
N LEU A 129 0.43 9.50 2.70
CA LEU A 129 1.42 9.24 3.77
C LEU A 129 2.65 8.49 3.24
N THR A 130 2.47 7.62 2.24
CA THR A 130 3.56 6.90 1.58
C THR A 130 4.22 7.70 0.45
N CYS A 131 3.67 8.87 0.10
CA CYS A 131 4.05 9.65 -1.08
C CYS A 131 4.11 8.78 -2.36
N SER A 132 3.08 7.95 -2.56
CA SER A 132 3.02 6.98 -3.66
C SER A 132 1.62 6.90 -4.28
N GLU A 133 1.46 6.03 -5.27
CA GLU A 133 0.16 5.68 -5.85
C GLU A 133 -0.17 4.19 -5.63
N LEU A 134 0.44 3.55 -4.61
CA LEU A 134 0.33 2.11 -4.38
C LEU A 134 -1.12 1.69 -4.12
N ALA A 135 -1.86 2.43 -3.29
CA ALA A 135 -3.25 2.12 -2.97
C ALA A 135 -4.16 2.40 -4.16
N SER A 136 -4.05 3.56 -4.80
CA SER A 136 -4.85 3.89 -5.99
C SER A 136 -4.64 2.90 -7.12
N ASN A 137 -3.39 2.51 -7.42
CA ASN A 137 -3.10 1.53 -8.47
C ASN A 137 -3.66 0.14 -8.14
N PHE A 138 -3.56 -0.29 -6.87
CA PHE A 138 -4.17 -1.52 -6.40
C PHE A 138 -5.70 -1.50 -6.60
N MET A 139 -6.35 -0.42 -6.15
CA MET A 139 -7.79 -0.25 -6.25
C MET A 139 -8.26 -0.17 -7.70
N GLU A 140 -7.53 0.52 -8.56
CA GLU A 140 -7.85 0.60 -9.98
C GLU A 140 -7.74 -0.77 -10.66
N SER A 141 -6.68 -1.53 -10.36
CA SER A 141 -6.51 -2.90 -10.85
C SER A 141 -7.67 -3.80 -10.44
N LYS A 142 -8.10 -3.72 -9.18
CA LYS A 142 -9.26 -4.46 -8.65
C LYS A 142 -10.56 -4.07 -9.36
N LYS A 143 -10.87 -2.77 -9.47
CA LYS A 143 -12.05 -2.24 -10.18
C LYS A 143 -12.07 -2.71 -11.65
N ARG A 144 -10.92 -2.69 -12.33
CA ARG A 144 -10.79 -3.18 -13.73
C ARG A 144 -11.04 -4.69 -13.82
N TYR A 145 -10.52 -5.48 -12.88
CA TYR A 145 -10.76 -6.92 -12.81
C TYR A 145 -12.24 -7.23 -12.61
N GLU A 146 -12.88 -6.62 -11.61
CA GLU A 146 -14.31 -6.80 -11.30
C GLU A 146 -15.19 -6.38 -12.48
N SER A 147 -14.89 -5.25 -13.11
CA SER A 147 -15.62 -4.78 -14.29
C SER A 147 -15.50 -5.75 -15.48
N ARG A 148 -14.35 -6.39 -15.67
CA ARG A 148 -14.17 -7.42 -16.70
C ARG A 148 -14.90 -8.70 -16.34
N LEU A 149 -14.86 -9.11 -15.08
CA LEU A 149 -15.58 -10.30 -14.59
C LEU A 149 -17.08 -10.11 -14.76
N ALA A 150 -17.64 -8.98 -14.32
CA ALA A 150 -19.06 -8.66 -14.46
C ALA A 150 -19.51 -8.75 -15.93
N ARG A 151 -18.78 -8.10 -16.85
CA ARG A 151 -19.06 -8.18 -18.29
C ARG A 151 -18.95 -9.60 -18.84
N PHE A 152 -18.01 -10.40 -18.35
CA PHE A 152 -17.88 -11.79 -18.78
C PHE A 152 -19.07 -12.64 -18.31
N LEU A 153 -19.54 -12.44 -17.07
CA LEU A 153 -20.67 -13.17 -16.51
C LEU A 153 -22.00 -12.83 -17.22
N SER A 154 -22.24 -11.55 -17.47
CA SER A 154 -23.48 -11.03 -18.08
C SER A 154 -23.47 -10.98 -19.60
N SER A 155 -22.38 -11.39 -20.25
CA SER A 155 -22.22 -11.33 -21.70
C SER A 155 -23.33 -12.06 -22.45
N SER A 156 -24.02 -11.37 -23.36
CA SER A 156 -24.98 -11.98 -24.30
C SER A 156 -24.35 -12.94 -25.31
N ARG A 157 -23.01 -12.99 -25.37
CA ARG A 157 -22.26 -13.92 -26.24
C ARG A 157 -22.24 -15.35 -25.70
N TRP A 158 -22.68 -15.58 -24.47
CA TRP A 158 -22.92 -16.92 -23.94
C TRP A 158 -24.04 -17.59 -24.71
N ARG A 159 -23.76 -18.75 -25.30
CA ARG A 159 -24.75 -19.58 -25.99
C ARG A 159 -25.10 -20.78 -25.12
N MET A 160 -26.39 -20.95 -24.84
CA MET A 160 -26.91 -22.05 -24.04
C MET A 160 -27.51 -23.10 -24.98
N HIS A 161 -27.07 -24.36 -24.85
CA HIS A 161 -27.62 -25.47 -25.61
C HIS A 161 -27.42 -26.78 -24.85
N SER A 162 -28.50 -27.55 -24.64
CA SER A 162 -28.46 -28.93 -24.10
C SER A 162 -27.53 -29.11 -22.88
N GLY A 163 -27.69 -28.28 -21.84
CA GLY A 163 -26.85 -28.36 -20.62
C GLY A 163 -25.42 -27.82 -20.77
N ILE A 164 -25.11 -27.16 -21.89
CA ILE A 164 -23.80 -26.57 -22.18
C ILE A 164 -23.93 -25.05 -22.30
N ALA A 165 -23.15 -24.32 -21.50
CA ALA A 165 -22.93 -22.89 -21.67
C ALA A 165 -21.61 -22.68 -22.42
N SER A 166 -21.63 -22.02 -23.57
CA SER A 166 -20.44 -21.81 -24.41
C SER A 166 -20.17 -20.34 -24.69
N ILE A 167 -18.91 -19.93 -24.63
CA ILE A 167 -18.44 -18.62 -25.09
C ILE A 167 -17.06 -18.74 -25.71
N ARG A 168 -16.79 -17.94 -26.74
CA ARG A 168 -15.43 -17.79 -27.29
C ARG A 168 -14.82 -16.49 -26.78
N GLN A 169 -13.72 -16.58 -26.04
CA GLN A 169 -12.95 -15.43 -25.60
C GLN A 169 -11.60 -15.45 -26.30
N THR A 170 -11.40 -14.52 -27.24
CA THR A 170 -10.22 -14.46 -28.13
C THR A 170 -9.95 -15.82 -28.80
N LYS A 171 -8.82 -16.48 -28.48
CA LYS A 171 -8.40 -17.78 -29.02
C LYS A 171 -8.86 -18.98 -28.16
N ILE A 172 -9.55 -18.72 -27.06
CA ILE A 172 -9.99 -19.74 -26.12
C ILE A 172 -11.51 -19.92 -26.26
N ARG A 173 -11.92 -21.12 -26.64
CA ARG A 173 -13.30 -21.57 -26.52
C ARG A 173 -13.50 -22.11 -25.11
N VAL A 174 -14.51 -21.61 -24.41
CA VAL A 174 -14.92 -22.08 -23.09
C VAL A 174 -16.28 -22.74 -23.23
N ASP A 175 -16.36 -24.01 -22.86
CA ASP A 175 -17.62 -24.76 -22.76
C ASP A 175 -17.78 -25.21 -21.31
N ILE A 176 -18.93 -24.94 -20.70
CA ILE A 176 -19.25 -25.38 -19.33
C ILE A 176 -20.37 -26.39 -19.46
N HIS A 177 -20.05 -27.64 -19.14
CA HIS A 177 -20.97 -28.77 -19.22
C HIS A 177 -21.60 -29.02 -17.85
N GLU A 178 -22.92 -29.10 -17.80
CA GLU A 178 -23.64 -29.68 -16.67
C GLU A 178 -23.57 -31.21 -16.79
N ILE A 179 -22.80 -31.86 -15.92
CA ILE A 179 -22.59 -33.32 -15.94
C ILE A 179 -23.73 -34.02 -15.19
N SER A 180 -24.15 -33.42 -14.08
CA SER A 180 -25.28 -33.83 -13.27
C SER A 180 -25.89 -32.58 -12.62
N PRO A 181 -27.10 -32.66 -12.03
CA PRO A 181 -27.73 -31.51 -11.38
C PRO A 181 -26.77 -30.87 -10.37
N SER A 182 -26.55 -29.55 -10.51
CA SER A 182 -25.61 -28.78 -9.67
C SER A 182 -24.16 -29.25 -9.75
N GLN A 183 -23.74 -29.88 -10.86
CA GLN A 183 -22.35 -30.25 -11.09
C GLN A 183 -21.88 -29.84 -12.49
N PHE A 184 -21.09 -28.78 -12.53
CA PHE A 184 -20.56 -28.19 -13.76
C PHE A 184 -19.08 -28.49 -13.94
N ARG A 185 -18.65 -28.71 -15.19
CA ARG A 185 -17.24 -28.88 -15.55
C ARG A 185 -16.86 -27.96 -16.69
N ILE A 186 -15.72 -27.30 -16.54
CA ILE A 186 -15.18 -26.39 -17.54
C ILE A 186 -14.35 -27.20 -18.54
N HIS A 187 -14.60 -26.97 -19.82
CA HIS A 187 -13.80 -27.41 -20.95
C HIS A 187 -13.24 -26.18 -21.65
N MET A 188 -11.95 -26.18 -21.93
CA MET A 188 -11.30 -25.12 -22.71
C MET A 188 -10.64 -25.72 -23.94
N ASN A 189 -10.96 -25.22 -25.13
CA ASN A 189 -10.51 -25.79 -26.41
C ASN A 189 -10.64 -27.33 -26.43
N TRP A 190 -11.82 -27.83 -26.07
CA TRP A 190 -12.17 -29.26 -26.00
C TRP A 190 -11.47 -30.08 -24.90
N ARG A 191 -10.58 -29.48 -24.10
CA ARG A 191 -9.94 -30.17 -22.97
C ARG A 191 -10.71 -29.94 -21.68
N ALA A 192 -11.12 -31.05 -21.06
CA ALA A 192 -11.80 -31.05 -19.78
C ALA A 192 -10.86 -30.62 -18.65
N GLY A 193 -11.32 -29.69 -17.81
CA GLY A 193 -10.71 -29.41 -16.52
C GLY A 193 -10.97 -30.53 -15.51
N LYS A 194 -10.13 -30.61 -14.49
CA LYS A 194 -10.26 -31.64 -13.43
C LYS A 194 -11.29 -31.27 -12.35
N ARG A 195 -11.51 -29.97 -12.14
CA ARG A 195 -12.36 -29.44 -11.05
C ARG A 195 -13.82 -29.38 -11.49
N GLY A 196 -14.72 -29.82 -10.60
CA GLY A 196 -16.17 -29.60 -10.71
C GLY A 196 -16.60 -28.35 -9.93
N PHE A 197 -17.75 -27.78 -10.29
CA PHE A 197 -18.32 -26.58 -9.67
C PHE A 197 -19.79 -26.80 -9.38
N GLU A 198 -20.27 -26.25 -8.26
CA GLU A 198 -21.67 -26.42 -7.82
C GLU A 198 -22.65 -25.60 -8.65
N THR A 199 -22.20 -24.43 -9.12
CA THR A 199 -23.03 -23.51 -9.91
C THR A 199 -22.38 -23.14 -11.23
N LEU A 200 -23.22 -22.83 -12.23
CA LEU A 200 -22.76 -22.28 -13.50
C LEU A 200 -21.99 -20.96 -13.29
N VAL A 201 -22.39 -20.15 -12.31
CA VAL A 201 -21.74 -18.86 -12.01
C VAL A 201 -20.32 -19.08 -11.51
N ASP A 202 -20.09 -20.05 -10.62
CA ASP A 202 -18.76 -20.35 -10.09
C ASP A 202 -17.86 -20.97 -11.15
N ALA A 203 -18.41 -21.81 -12.02
CA ALA A 203 -17.70 -22.30 -13.21
C ALA A 203 -17.30 -21.14 -14.14
N LYS A 204 -18.19 -20.18 -14.38
CA LYS A 204 -17.87 -18.98 -15.18
C LYS A 204 -16.79 -18.11 -14.52
N LYS A 205 -16.88 -17.85 -13.21
CA LYS A 205 -15.87 -17.09 -12.45
C LYS A 205 -14.50 -17.77 -12.54
N ALA A 206 -14.45 -19.08 -12.35
CA ALA A 206 -13.21 -19.84 -12.45
C ALA A 206 -12.62 -19.86 -13.86
N ALA A 207 -13.47 -19.99 -14.90
CA ALA A 207 -13.02 -19.89 -16.29
C ALA A 207 -12.41 -18.50 -16.57
N PHE A 208 -13.08 -17.42 -16.12
CA PHE A 208 -12.58 -16.06 -16.27
C PHE A 208 -11.24 -15.84 -15.58
N ALA A 209 -11.08 -16.33 -14.34
CA ALA A 209 -9.84 -16.21 -13.58
C ALA A 209 -8.66 -16.87 -14.32
N ALA A 210 -8.84 -18.12 -14.78
CA ALA A 210 -7.81 -18.87 -15.49
C ALA A 210 -7.44 -18.26 -16.87
N ILE A 211 -8.39 -17.57 -17.51
CA ILE A 211 -8.10 -16.81 -18.74
C ILE A 211 -7.34 -15.52 -18.40
N SER A 212 -7.73 -14.84 -17.32
CA SER A 212 -7.21 -13.51 -16.97
C SER A 212 -5.80 -13.55 -16.39
N ASP A 213 -5.41 -14.61 -15.67
CA ASP A 213 -4.06 -14.81 -15.13
C ASP A 213 -3.06 -15.40 -16.16
N GLY A 214 -3.54 -15.68 -17.38
CA GLY A 214 -2.78 -16.24 -18.49
C GLY A 214 -2.38 -17.72 -18.30
N SER A 215 -2.83 -18.40 -17.25
CA SER A 215 -2.53 -19.81 -16.99
C SER A 215 -2.96 -20.70 -18.15
N VAL A 216 -4.14 -20.42 -18.71
CA VAL A 216 -4.70 -21.15 -19.84
C VAL A 216 -3.86 -20.95 -21.11
N ALA A 217 -3.45 -19.72 -21.40
CA ALA A 217 -2.61 -19.42 -22.55
C ALA A 217 -1.25 -20.13 -22.44
N ARG A 218 -0.62 -20.09 -21.26
CA ARG A 218 0.64 -20.81 -20.99
C ARG A 218 0.48 -22.32 -21.13
N TYR A 219 -0.64 -22.88 -20.66
CA TYR A 219 -0.92 -24.31 -20.74
C TYR A 219 -1.02 -24.78 -22.21
N PHE A 220 -1.78 -24.07 -23.05
CA PHE A 220 -1.94 -24.43 -24.47
C PHE A 220 -0.71 -24.14 -25.32
N ALA A 221 0.12 -23.16 -24.96
CA ALA A 221 1.42 -22.97 -25.61
C ALA A 221 2.34 -24.19 -25.41
N LYS A 222 2.29 -24.84 -24.25
CA LYS A 222 3.05 -26.07 -23.94
C LYS A 222 2.41 -27.33 -24.49
N HIS A 223 1.10 -27.33 -24.74
CA HIS A 223 0.37 -28.48 -25.22
C HIS A 223 -0.58 -28.06 -26.36
N PRO A 224 -0.05 -27.86 -27.58
CA PRO A 224 -0.88 -27.51 -28.72
C PRO A 224 -2.00 -28.52 -28.89
N THR A 225 -3.21 -28.03 -29.13
CA THR A 225 -4.26 -28.88 -29.69
C THR A 225 -3.89 -29.20 -31.13
N GLN A 226 -3.80 -30.50 -31.46
CA GLN A 226 -3.69 -30.98 -32.84
C GLN A 226 -4.90 -30.50 -33.65
#